data_AF-A0A9R1E4Y6-F1
#
_entry.id   AF-A0A9R1E4Y6-F1
#
_cell.length_a   1.000
_cell.length_b   1.000
_cell.length_c   1.000
_cell.angle_alpha   90.00
_cell.angle_beta   90.00
_cell.angle_gamma   90.00
#
_symmetry.space_group_name_H-M   'P 1'
#
loop_
_entity.id
_entity.type
_entity.pdbx_description
1 polymer ?
#
loop_
_entity_poly.entity_id
_entity_poly.type
_entity_poly.pdbx_seq_one_letter_code
_entity_poly.pdbx_strand_id
1 'polypeptide(L)'
;MADDVLRKFTNDNGDFNHGLTKDIRGMLSLQDMSYLNMGESSLYKANEFSAKHLRLAIKYLEPSLARYVRRSLDHPYHVSLMQYKARHHLSYLQNLPTRNTSIENLALAEFQIKKLQHQREIKEVKRWDPAAAVDSLPSYMISCYKALYTVTNDIAAMVRKEHGLNPITHIKQAWAAFFDGFMIEGKWLYTNQAPTSEDYLRNGIVTSGAPLVFLHLFFLLGHDFTEGNNDRILRIISCTAKIMRLWDDMGSAKDESQAGLDGSCKELYHRENPHGDAEKHMLKMIASEWQDLNRECFSGTNSTLSHTFIRASLNFARMVRVMYSYDDEQRLPILEDYTRMLLF
;
A
#
# COMPACT_ATOMS: atom_id res chain seq x y z
N MET A 1 -21.55 4.51 -14.60
CA MET A 1 -20.36 5.11 -15.26
C MET A 1 -19.44 4.04 -15.87
N ALA A 2 -18.87 3.10 -15.10
CA ALA A 2 -18.05 2.02 -15.68
C ALA A 2 -18.89 1.00 -16.47
N ASP A 3 -19.99 0.50 -15.89
CA ASP A 3 -20.89 -0.47 -16.53
C ASP A 3 -21.43 0.02 -17.88
N ASP A 4 -21.82 1.30 -17.96
CA ASP A 4 -22.37 1.92 -19.17
C ASP A 4 -21.34 1.97 -20.31
N VAL A 5 -20.07 2.21 -19.96
CA VAL A 5 -18.96 2.26 -20.93
C VAL A 5 -18.60 0.83 -21.37
N LEU A 6 -18.51 -0.11 -20.43
CA LEU A 6 -18.10 -1.49 -20.71
C LEU A 6 -19.14 -2.28 -21.49
N ARG A 7 -20.43 -1.95 -21.36
CA ARG A 7 -21.52 -2.60 -22.11
C ARG A 7 -21.31 -2.59 -23.62
N LYS A 8 -20.59 -1.61 -24.18
CA LYS A 8 -20.27 -1.52 -25.61
C LYS A 8 -19.31 -2.61 -26.09
N PHE A 9 -18.62 -3.28 -25.17
CA PHE A 9 -17.58 -4.28 -25.42
C PHE A 9 -18.03 -5.70 -25.04
N THR A 10 -19.25 -5.84 -24.53
CA THR A 10 -19.85 -7.11 -24.09
C THR A 10 -21.01 -7.52 -24.99
N ASN A 11 -21.30 -8.82 -25.05
CA ASN A 11 -22.51 -9.36 -25.68
C ASN A 11 -23.75 -9.20 -24.77
N ASP A 12 -24.90 -9.68 -25.22
CA ASP A 12 -26.17 -9.62 -24.47
C ASP A 12 -26.12 -10.37 -23.12
N ASN A 13 -25.22 -11.35 -22.98
CA ASN A 13 -24.98 -12.08 -21.73
C ASN A 13 -24.04 -11.32 -20.78
N GLY A 14 -23.51 -10.17 -21.19
CA GLY A 14 -22.53 -9.39 -20.42
C GLY A 14 -21.13 -9.98 -20.42
N ASP A 15 -20.79 -10.81 -21.42
CA ASP A 15 -19.46 -11.38 -21.60
C ASP A 15 -18.67 -10.59 -22.66
N PHE A 16 -17.37 -10.37 -22.41
CA PHE A 16 -16.51 -9.63 -23.31
C PHE A 16 -16.31 -10.34 -24.65
N ASN A 17 -16.35 -9.57 -25.73
CA ASN A 17 -16.16 -10.11 -27.08
C ASN A 17 -14.72 -10.63 -27.25
N HIS A 18 -14.58 -11.89 -27.68
CA HIS A 18 -13.27 -12.52 -27.91
C HIS A 18 -12.43 -11.78 -28.98
N GLY A 19 -13.05 -11.03 -29.90
CA GLY A 19 -12.35 -10.19 -30.87
C GLY A 19 -11.40 -9.17 -30.23
N LEU A 20 -11.71 -8.71 -29.00
CA LEU A 20 -10.89 -7.75 -28.23
C LEU A 20 -9.51 -8.30 -27.86
N THR A 21 -9.37 -9.63 -27.78
CA THR A 21 -8.12 -10.28 -27.38
C THR A 21 -6.97 -10.04 -28.37
N LYS A 22 -7.28 -9.59 -29.60
CA LYS A 22 -6.30 -9.20 -30.61
C LYS A 22 -5.68 -7.82 -30.32
N ASP A 23 -6.37 -6.95 -29.60
CA ASP A 23 -5.88 -5.63 -29.23
C ASP A 23 -5.20 -5.66 -27.85
N ILE A 24 -3.91 -5.95 -27.85
CA ILE A 24 -3.11 -6.02 -26.61
C ILE A 24 -3.12 -4.69 -25.84
N ARG A 25 -3.14 -3.54 -26.53
CA ARG A 25 -3.15 -2.23 -25.87
C ARG A 25 -4.50 -1.95 -25.22
N GLY A 26 -5.59 -2.26 -25.91
CA GLY A 26 -6.94 -2.22 -25.36
C GLY A 26 -7.07 -3.14 -24.13
N MET A 27 -6.52 -4.35 -24.21
CA MET A 27 -6.54 -5.31 -23.09
C MET A 27 -5.73 -4.85 -21.88
N LEU A 28 -4.58 -4.22 -22.07
CA LEU A 28 -3.83 -3.60 -20.97
C LEU A 28 -4.61 -2.45 -20.33
N SER A 29 -5.26 -1.62 -21.15
CA SER A 29 -6.09 -0.51 -20.66
C SER A 29 -7.30 -1.02 -19.86
N LEU A 30 -7.93 -2.10 -20.33
CA LEU A 30 -9.02 -2.79 -19.64
C LEU A 30 -8.55 -3.40 -18.32
N GLN A 31 -7.36 -4.02 -18.32
CA GLN A 31 -6.73 -4.54 -17.10
C GLN A 31 -6.53 -3.42 -16.08
N ASP A 32 -5.94 -2.30 -16.47
CA ASP A 32 -5.66 -1.20 -15.54
C ASP A 32 -6.94 -0.57 -14.98
N MET A 33 -7.94 -0.34 -15.84
CA MET A 33 -9.26 0.17 -15.43
C MET A 33 -9.94 -0.75 -14.42
N SER A 34 -9.80 -2.07 -14.59
CA SER A 34 -10.44 -3.05 -13.72
C SER A 34 -10.01 -2.97 -12.25
N TYR A 35 -8.84 -2.39 -11.94
CA TYR A 35 -8.39 -2.19 -10.56
C TYR A 35 -9.02 -0.97 -9.87
N LEU A 36 -9.75 -0.13 -10.60
CA LEU A 36 -10.58 0.95 -10.04
C LEU A 36 -11.93 0.44 -9.53
N ASN A 37 -12.12 -0.89 -9.48
CA ASN A 37 -13.33 -1.51 -8.99
C ASN A 37 -13.66 -1.05 -7.56
N MET A 38 -14.91 -0.68 -7.36
CA MET A 38 -15.57 -0.28 -6.12
C MET A 38 -16.80 -1.17 -5.88
N GLY A 39 -16.79 -2.42 -6.34
CA GLY A 39 -17.90 -3.38 -6.25
C GLY A 39 -18.69 -3.60 -7.54
N GLU A 40 -18.29 -2.96 -8.66
CA GLU A 40 -18.89 -3.20 -9.97
C GLU A 40 -18.53 -4.61 -10.51
N SER A 41 -19.56 -5.39 -10.83
CA SER A 41 -19.39 -6.74 -11.39
C SER A 41 -18.74 -6.72 -12.79
N SER A 42 -18.96 -5.66 -13.57
CA SER A 42 -18.35 -5.51 -14.90
C SER A 42 -16.83 -5.35 -14.82
N LEU A 43 -16.31 -4.61 -13.84
CA LEU A 43 -14.88 -4.42 -13.64
C LEU A 43 -14.22 -5.70 -13.10
N TYR A 44 -14.93 -6.47 -12.29
CA TYR A 44 -14.47 -7.81 -11.91
C TYR A 44 -14.32 -8.73 -13.13
N LYS A 45 -15.36 -8.84 -13.97
CA LYS A 45 -15.31 -9.62 -15.23
C LYS A 45 -14.23 -9.11 -16.18
N ALA A 46 -14.06 -7.78 -16.24
CA ALA A 46 -13.01 -7.15 -17.05
C ALA A 46 -11.64 -7.64 -16.60
N ASN A 47 -11.35 -7.63 -15.29
CA ASN A 47 -10.09 -8.10 -14.73
C ASN A 47 -9.81 -9.57 -15.10
N GLU A 48 -10.80 -10.46 -14.91
CA GLU A 48 -10.64 -11.88 -15.23
C GLU A 48 -10.36 -12.09 -16.72
N PHE A 49 -11.14 -11.43 -17.58
CA PHE A 49 -11.00 -11.52 -19.03
C PHE A 49 -9.64 -10.98 -19.49
N SER A 50 -9.28 -9.75 -19.09
CA SER A 50 -8.03 -9.14 -19.52
C SER A 50 -6.81 -9.88 -18.99
N ALA A 51 -6.80 -10.29 -17.72
CA ALA A 51 -5.66 -10.97 -17.12
C ALA A 51 -5.41 -12.33 -17.78
N LYS A 52 -6.47 -13.11 -17.99
CA LYS A 52 -6.39 -14.42 -18.65
C LYS A 52 -5.81 -14.31 -20.05
N HIS A 53 -6.37 -13.42 -20.87
CA HIS A 53 -5.97 -13.33 -22.27
C HIS A 53 -4.62 -12.64 -22.47
N LEU A 54 -4.25 -11.67 -21.63
CA LEU A 54 -2.90 -11.10 -21.63
C LEU A 54 -1.85 -12.17 -21.26
N ARG A 55 -2.09 -13.01 -20.24
CA ARG A 55 -1.19 -14.12 -19.88
C ARG A 55 -0.99 -15.09 -21.04
N LEU A 56 -2.07 -15.46 -21.73
CA LEU A 56 -2.00 -16.33 -22.90
C LEU A 56 -1.26 -15.70 -24.08
N ALA A 57 -1.36 -14.39 -24.26
CA ALA A 57 -0.72 -13.67 -25.36
C ALA A 57 0.80 -13.58 -25.21
N ILE A 58 1.35 -13.51 -23.98
CA ILE A 58 2.79 -13.30 -23.69
C ILE A 58 3.72 -14.17 -24.56
N LYS A 59 3.39 -15.45 -24.78
CA LYS A 59 4.20 -16.40 -25.56
C LYS A 59 4.30 -16.08 -27.06
N TYR A 60 3.43 -15.21 -27.58
CA TYR A 60 3.35 -14.85 -28.99
C TYR A 60 3.73 -13.39 -29.28
N LEU A 61 4.08 -12.62 -28.25
CA LEU A 61 4.46 -11.22 -28.38
C LEU A 61 5.96 -11.07 -28.59
N GLU A 62 6.34 -10.01 -29.31
CA GLU A 62 7.73 -9.55 -29.39
C GLU A 62 8.35 -9.41 -27.98
N PRO A 63 9.64 -9.74 -27.77
CA PRO A 63 10.23 -9.85 -26.44
C PRO A 63 10.07 -8.61 -25.54
N SER A 64 10.18 -7.40 -26.12
CA SER A 64 10.01 -6.14 -25.38
C SER A 64 8.57 -5.93 -24.91
N LEU A 65 7.59 -6.24 -25.77
CA LEU A 65 6.17 -6.15 -25.45
C LEU A 65 5.73 -7.27 -24.49
N ALA A 66 6.21 -8.50 -24.68
CA ALA A 66 5.97 -9.61 -23.77
C ALA A 66 6.44 -9.28 -22.35
N ARG A 67 7.64 -8.69 -22.22
CA ARG A 67 8.19 -8.23 -20.94
C ARG A 67 7.32 -7.12 -20.32
N TYR A 68 6.87 -6.15 -21.13
CA TYR A 68 6.01 -5.07 -20.66
C TYR A 68 4.63 -5.56 -20.19
N VAL A 69 4.02 -6.50 -20.92
CA VAL A 69 2.74 -7.13 -20.56
C VAL A 69 2.88 -7.92 -19.26
N ARG A 70 3.94 -8.74 -19.12
CA ARG A 70 4.21 -9.48 -17.88
C ARG A 70 4.33 -8.54 -16.68
N ARG A 71 5.19 -7.52 -16.78
CA ARG A 71 5.35 -6.51 -15.72
C ARG A 71 4.05 -5.76 -15.39
N SER A 72 3.18 -5.54 -16.37
CA SER A 72 1.90 -4.87 -16.14
C SER A 72 0.86 -5.76 -15.45
N LEU A 73 0.88 -7.07 -15.70
CA LEU A 73 0.08 -8.04 -14.97
C LEU A 73 0.59 -8.24 -13.54
N ASP A 74 1.91 -8.29 -13.37
CA ASP A 74 2.52 -8.41 -12.06
C ASP A 74 2.27 -7.14 -11.25
N HIS A 75 2.40 -5.96 -11.86
CA HIS A 75 2.23 -4.66 -11.19
C HIS A 75 1.20 -3.80 -11.92
N PRO A 76 -0.11 -3.96 -11.67
CA PRO A 76 -1.13 -3.13 -12.30
C PRO A 76 -1.03 -1.66 -11.88
N TYR A 77 -1.37 -0.71 -12.76
CA TYR A 77 -1.10 0.72 -12.53
C TYR A 77 -1.72 1.28 -11.24
N HIS A 78 -2.99 0.97 -10.98
CA HIS A 78 -3.70 1.57 -9.85
C HIS A 78 -3.21 1.09 -8.48
N VAL A 79 -2.69 -0.14 -8.41
CA VAL A 79 -2.22 -0.78 -7.16
C VAL A 79 -0.70 -0.79 -7.04
N SER A 80 0.01 -0.09 -7.94
CA SER A 80 1.47 0.01 -7.93
C SER A 80 1.91 1.46 -7.85
N LEU A 81 3.11 1.70 -7.31
CA LEU A 81 3.66 3.06 -7.26
C LEU A 81 3.86 3.63 -8.66
N MET A 82 3.37 4.84 -8.87
CA MET A 82 3.43 5.51 -10.18
C MET A 82 4.87 5.68 -10.68
N GLN A 83 5.81 6.02 -9.79
CA GLN A 83 7.22 6.19 -10.14
C GLN A 83 7.85 4.87 -10.63
N TYR A 84 7.55 3.76 -9.95
CA TYR A 84 7.98 2.43 -10.36
C TYR A 84 7.44 2.07 -11.76
N LYS A 85 6.13 2.28 -11.99
CA LYS A 85 5.49 2.00 -13.28
C LYS A 85 6.00 2.88 -14.41
N ALA A 86 6.19 4.18 -14.17
CA ALA A 86 6.66 5.13 -15.16
C ALA A 86 8.04 4.75 -15.73
N ARG A 87 8.95 4.19 -14.92
CA ARG A 87 10.25 3.70 -15.41
C ARG A 87 10.11 2.48 -16.31
N HIS A 88 9.29 1.50 -15.94
CA HIS A 88 9.08 0.32 -16.78
C HIS A 88 8.40 0.68 -18.10
N HIS A 89 7.48 1.64 -18.07
CA HIS A 89 6.86 2.20 -19.26
C HIS A 89 7.88 2.94 -20.13
N LEU A 90 8.71 3.82 -19.54
CA LEU A 90 9.78 4.52 -20.26
C LEU A 90 10.78 3.56 -20.91
N SER A 91 11.20 2.51 -20.20
CA SER A 91 12.07 1.46 -20.73
C SER A 91 11.41 0.72 -21.91
N TYR A 92 10.10 0.52 -21.89
CA TYR A 92 9.37 -0.04 -23.03
C TYR A 92 9.33 0.94 -24.22
N LEU A 93 8.98 2.22 -23.98
CA LEU A 93 8.91 3.25 -25.02
C LEU A 93 10.23 3.44 -25.76
N GLN A 94 11.36 3.43 -25.04
CA GLN A 94 12.70 3.53 -25.62
C GLN A 94 13.05 2.40 -26.59
N ASN A 95 12.36 1.27 -26.51
CA ASN A 95 12.53 0.11 -27.38
C ASN A 95 11.54 0.09 -28.57
N LEU A 96 10.69 1.11 -28.71
CA LEU A 96 9.75 1.20 -29.84
C LEU A 96 10.41 1.79 -31.10
N PRO A 97 9.98 1.39 -32.31
CA PRO A 97 10.51 1.93 -33.57
C PRO A 97 10.22 3.43 -33.73
N THR A 98 9.04 3.89 -33.31
CA THR A 98 8.61 5.30 -33.33
C THR A 98 8.72 5.90 -31.94
N ARG A 99 9.75 6.72 -31.72
CA ARG A 99 10.05 7.37 -30.43
C ARG A 99 9.62 8.83 -30.42
N ASN A 100 9.05 9.29 -29.31
CA ASN A 100 8.84 10.71 -29.04
C ASN A 100 9.90 11.17 -28.03
N THR A 101 11.02 11.65 -28.56
CA THR A 101 12.20 12.08 -27.78
C THR A 101 11.89 13.20 -26.79
N SER A 102 10.88 14.04 -27.08
CA SER A 102 10.50 15.15 -26.19
C SER A 102 9.83 14.64 -24.91
N ILE A 103 8.93 13.67 -25.02
CA ILE A 103 8.26 13.04 -23.86
C ILE A 103 9.27 12.24 -23.03
N GLU A 104 10.20 11.53 -23.67
CA GLU A 104 11.24 10.78 -22.98
C GLU A 104 12.16 11.71 -22.16
N ASN A 105 12.62 12.82 -22.76
CA ASN A 105 13.47 13.80 -22.08
C ASN A 105 12.78 14.44 -20.88
N LEU A 106 11.49 14.79 -21.02
CA LEU A 106 10.70 15.34 -19.93
C LEU A 106 10.55 14.34 -18.76
N ALA A 107 10.20 13.09 -19.07
CA ALA A 107 10.07 12.04 -18.07
C ALA A 107 11.40 11.82 -17.31
N LEU A 108 12.52 11.77 -18.04
CA LEU A 108 13.85 11.62 -17.44
C LEU A 108 14.21 12.79 -16.51
N ALA A 109 13.94 14.04 -16.93
CA ALA A 109 14.21 15.21 -16.11
C ALA A 109 13.40 15.20 -14.80
N GLU A 110 12.13 14.82 -14.87
CA GLU A 110 11.26 14.71 -13.70
C GLU A 110 11.77 13.65 -12.70
N PHE A 111 12.25 12.51 -13.20
CA PHE A 111 12.88 11.48 -12.35
C PHE A 111 14.12 12.01 -11.61
N GLN A 112 14.99 12.76 -12.29
CA GLN A 112 16.21 13.31 -11.68
C GLN A 112 15.89 14.34 -10.58
N ILE A 113 14.90 15.21 -10.81
CA ILE A 113 14.50 16.22 -9.82
C ILE A 113 13.97 15.55 -8.54
N LYS A 114 13.09 14.56 -8.68
CA LYS A 114 12.54 13.81 -7.53
C LYS A 114 13.62 13.06 -6.75
N LYS A 115 14.59 12.46 -7.45
CA LYS A 115 15.75 11.82 -6.82
C LYS A 115 16.56 12.79 -5.96
N LEU A 116 16.91 13.95 -6.50
CA LEU A 116 17.67 14.98 -5.75
C LEU A 116 16.91 15.52 -4.54
N GLN A 117 15.57 15.51 -4.59
CA GLN A 117 14.74 15.84 -3.44
C GLN A 117 14.82 14.76 -2.37
N HIS A 118 14.60 13.49 -2.72
CA HIS A 118 14.67 12.38 -1.75
C HIS A 118 16.06 12.22 -1.11
N GLN A 119 17.14 12.44 -1.86
CA GLN A 119 18.49 12.44 -1.30
C GLN A 119 18.69 13.52 -0.23
N ARG A 120 18.08 14.71 -0.40
CA ARG A 120 18.09 15.78 0.61
C ARG A 120 17.27 15.38 1.83
N GLU A 121 16.05 14.89 1.63
CA GLU A 121 15.16 14.43 2.71
C GLU A 121 15.85 13.36 3.59
N ILE A 122 16.49 12.36 2.98
CA ILE A 122 17.21 11.29 3.72
C ILE A 122 18.42 11.82 4.48
N LYS A 123 19.10 12.87 3.99
CA LYS A 123 20.23 13.47 4.69
C LYS A 123 19.80 14.17 5.98
N GLU A 124 18.61 14.77 5.98
CA GLU A 124 18.04 15.41 7.17
C GLU A 124 17.51 14.39 8.19
N VAL A 125 16.94 13.26 7.73
CA VAL A 125 16.51 12.14 8.61
C VAL A 125 17.68 11.51 9.39
N LYS A 126 18.93 11.68 8.92
CA LYS A 126 20.14 11.12 9.57
C LYS A 126 20.70 11.96 10.73
N ARG A 127 20.01 13.02 11.18
CA ARG A 127 20.42 13.82 12.34
C ARG A 127 19.49 13.55 13.53
N TRP A 128 19.99 12.80 14.52
CA TRP A 128 19.23 12.36 15.70
C TRP A 128 20.11 12.48 16.96
N ASP A 129 19.66 13.18 18.02
CA ASP A 129 20.28 13.14 19.36
C ASP A 129 19.24 13.45 20.47
N PRO A 130 18.94 12.51 21.39
CA PRO A 130 18.08 12.75 22.54
C PRO A 130 18.79 12.53 23.89
N ALA A 131 19.25 13.62 24.51
CA ALA A 131 19.56 13.62 25.94
C ALA A 131 18.30 13.88 26.79
N ALA A 132 18.27 13.28 27.99
CA ALA A 132 17.32 13.50 29.12
C ALA A 132 15.97 12.75 29.16
N ALA A 133 15.95 11.70 29.98
CA ALA A 133 14.83 11.04 30.67
C ALA A 133 15.53 9.95 31.48
N VAL A 134 15.36 9.98 32.79
CA VAL A 134 15.73 8.99 33.80
C VAL A 134 14.67 9.31 34.85
N ASP A 135 13.78 8.38 35.22
CA ASP A 135 13.85 7.83 36.59
C ASP A 135 12.88 6.65 36.82
N SER A 136 12.29 6.03 35.79
CA SER A 136 11.27 4.96 36.01
C SER A 136 11.26 3.79 35.00
N LEU A 137 12.15 3.78 34.01
CA LEU A 137 12.22 2.75 32.98
C LEU A 137 13.60 2.09 32.94
N PRO A 138 13.72 0.83 32.46
CA PRO A 138 15.02 0.24 32.15
C PRO A 138 15.83 1.16 31.23
N SER A 139 17.16 1.18 31.40
CA SER A 139 18.07 2.10 30.71
C SER A 139 17.94 2.08 29.17
N TYR A 140 17.59 0.94 28.58
CA TYR A 140 17.36 0.83 27.14
C TYR A 140 16.01 1.43 26.68
N MET A 141 14.95 1.30 27.49
CA MET A 141 13.62 1.85 27.19
C MET A 141 13.56 3.36 27.36
N ILE A 142 14.35 3.88 28.28
CA ILE A 142 14.50 5.31 28.54
C ILE A 142 14.80 6.07 27.24
N SER A 143 15.75 5.60 26.43
CA SER A 143 16.14 6.26 25.19
C SER A 143 15.03 6.22 24.14
N CYS A 144 14.34 5.07 23.99
CA CYS A 144 13.20 4.93 23.09
C CYS A 144 12.03 5.85 23.50
N TYR A 145 11.72 5.91 24.79
CA TYR A 145 10.67 6.77 25.33
C TYR A 145 10.99 8.25 25.10
N LYS A 146 12.24 8.69 25.33
CA LYS A 146 12.67 10.06 25.00
C LYS A 146 12.49 10.39 23.54
N ALA A 147 12.97 9.53 22.66
CA ALA A 147 12.91 9.75 21.23
C ALA A 147 11.44 9.88 20.79
N LEU A 148 10.59 8.96 21.25
CA LEU A 148 9.15 8.99 20.99
C LEU A 148 8.49 10.25 21.53
N TYR A 149 8.75 10.61 22.79
CA TYR A 149 8.19 11.80 23.42
C TYR A 149 8.61 13.07 22.68
N THR A 150 9.90 13.20 22.40
CA THR A 150 10.48 14.39 21.74
C THR A 150 9.89 14.55 20.35
N VAL A 151 9.97 13.51 19.51
CA VAL A 151 9.42 13.54 18.15
C VAL A 151 7.92 13.83 18.14
N THR A 152 7.17 13.23 19.06
CA THR A 152 5.72 13.47 19.17
C THR A 152 5.41 14.93 19.51
N ASN A 153 6.14 15.52 20.46
CA ASN A 153 5.94 16.93 20.84
C ASN A 153 6.43 17.89 19.75
N ASP A 154 7.54 17.57 19.06
CA ASP A 154 8.04 18.36 17.94
C ASP A 154 7.04 18.40 16.78
N ILE A 155 6.46 17.24 16.42
CA ILE A 155 5.40 17.17 15.42
C ILE A 155 4.18 17.99 15.86
N ALA A 156 3.75 17.86 17.12
CA ALA A 156 2.63 18.63 17.63
C ALA A 156 2.91 20.15 17.63
N ALA A 157 4.14 20.56 17.92
CA ALA A 157 4.57 21.97 17.85
C ALA A 157 4.58 22.49 16.40
N MET A 158 5.07 21.68 15.44
CA MET A 158 5.01 22.02 14.01
C MET A 158 3.57 22.20 13.52
N VAL A 159 2.69 21.24 13.82
CA VAL A 159 1.26 21.32 13.47
C VAL A 159 0.61 22.56 14.06
N ARG A 160 0.90 22.87 15.33
CA ARG A 160 0.37 24.08 15.99
C ARG A 160 0.87 25.36 15.34
N LYS A 161 2.15 25.40 14.96
CA LYS A 161 2.76 26.56 14.32
C LYS A 161 2.18 26.81 12.92
N GLU A 162 2.07 25.77 12.10
CA GLU A 162 1.66 25.89 10.70
C GLU A 162 0.14 25.99 10.53
N HIS A 163 -0.63 25.26 11.36
CA HIS A 163 -2.09 25.11 11.18
C HIS A 163 -2.93 25.60 12.37
N GLY A 164 -2.31 25.99 13.49
CA GLY A 164 -3.03 26.39 14.71
C GLY A 164 -3.67 25.23 15.50
N LEU A 165 -3.51 23.98 15.05
CA LEU A 165 -4.11 22.78 15.65
C LEU A 165 -3.23 22.20 16.76
N ASN A 166 -3.84 21.52 17.74
CA ASN A 166 -3.10 20.84 18.81
C ASN A 166 -3.37 19.32 18.81
N PRO A 167 -2.55 18.53 18.10
CA PRO A 167 -2.83 17.10 17.90
C PRO A 167 -2.37 16.20 19.06
N ILE A 168 -1.73 16.77 20.09
CA ILE A 168 -0.96 16.01 21.09
C ILE A 168 -1.80 14.94 21.80
N THR A 169 -3.07 15.23 22.11
CA THR A 169 -3.96 14.29 22.78
C THR A 169 -4.27 13.09 21.89
N HIS A 170 -4.62 13.32 20.64
CA HIS A 170 -4.93 12.27 19.66
C HIS A 170 -3.70 11.41 19.36
N ILE A 171 -2.53 12.03 19.15
CA ILE A 171 -1.29 11.30 18.88
C ILE A 171 -0.89 10.42 20.09
N LYS A 172 -1.01 10.95 21.31
CA LYS A 172 -0.77 10.16 22.53
C LYS A 172 -1.70 8.96 22.67
N GLN A 173 -2.99 9.13 22.36
CA GLN A 173 -3.96 8.04 22.37
C GLN A 173 -3.62 6.97 21.33
N ALA A 174 -3.19 7.37 20.13
CA ALA A 174 -2.77 6.42 19.10
C ALA A 174 -1.50 5.64 19.49
N TRP A 175 -0.52 6.30 20.11
CA TRP A 175 0.65 5.60 20.68
C TRP A 175 0.24 4.61 21.78
N ALA A 176 -0.67 5.00 22.67
CA ALA A 176 -1.17 4.10 23.72
C ALA A 176 -1.85 2.87 23.10
N ALA A 177 -2.76 3.05 22.14
CA ALA A 177 -3.41 1.94 21.44
C ALA A 177 -2.42 1.03 20.71
N PHE A 178 -1.37 1.61 20.11
CA PHE A 178 -0.29 0.86 19.47
C PHE A 178 0.46 -0.04 20.47
N PHE A 179 0.84 0.50 21.63
CA PHE A 179 1.52 -0.28 22.67
C PHE A 179 0.59 -1.30 23.34
N ASP A 180 -0.67 -0.96 23.58
CA ASP A 180 -1.67 -1.90 24.10
C ASP A 180 -1.86 -3.09 23.14
N GLY A 181 -1.81 -2.85 21.83
CA GLY A 181 -1.83 -3.90 20.82
C GLY A 181 -0.63 -4.86 20.93
N PHE A 182 0.58 -4.34 21.11
CA PHE A 182 1.75 -5.20 21.36
C PHE A 182 1.66 -5.95 22.69
N MET A 183 1.04 -5.36 23.71
CA MET A 183 0.80 -6.07 24.98
C MET A 183 -0.18 -7.23 24.80
N ILE A 184 -1.17 -7.11 23.92
CA ILE A 184 -2.08 -8.21 23.55
C ILE A 184 -1.31 -9.34 22.86
N GLU A 185 -0.46 -9.03 21.87
CA GLU A 185 0.40 -10.03 21.21
C GLU A 185 1.36 -10.71 22.19
N GLY A 186 2.02 -9.91 23.06
CA GLY A 186 2.87 -10.43 24.12
C GLY A 186 2.14 -11.36 25.09
N LYS A 187 0.85 -11.08 25.37
CA LYS A 187 0.01 -11.97 26.19
C LYS A 187 -0.29 -13.29 25.47
N TRP A 188 -0.63 -13.27 24.19
CA TRP A 188 -0.85 -14.49 23.40
C TRP A 188 0.40 -15.38 23.42
N LEU A 189 1.57 -14.78 23.19
CA LEU A 189 2.86 -15.45 23.23
C LEU A 189 3.17 -16.02 24.62
N TYR A 190 3.03 -15.21 25.67
CA TYR A 190 3.36 -15.62 27.05
C TYR A 190 2.44 -16.71 27.59
N THR A 191 1.14 -16.63 27.30
CA THR A 191 0.14 -17.59 27.81
C THR A 191 0.02 -18.85 26.99
N ASN A 192 0.72 -18.90 25.85
CA ASN A 192 0.63 -19.94 24.86
C ASN A 192 -0.81 -20.15 24.34
N GLN A 193 -1.59 -19.07 24.24
CA GLN A 193 -2.97 -19.06 23.74
C GLN A 193 -3.02 -18.41 22.36
N ALA A 194 -3.17 -19.23 21.32
CA ALA A 194 -3.36 -18.73 19.96
C ALA A 194 -4.68 -17.94 19.84
N PRO A 195 -4.68 -16.72 19.29
CA PRO A 195 -5.91 -16.05 18.89
C PRO A 195 -6.55 -16.73 17.69
N THR A 196 -7.79 -16.36 17.38
CA THR A 196 -8.35 -16.63 16.05
C THR A 196 -7.66 -15.76 15.00
N SER A 197 -7.70 -16.17 13.72
CA SER A 197 -7.14 -15.38 12.61
C SER A 197 -7.78 -13.98 12.53
N GLU A 198 -9.08 -13.87 12.81
CA GLU A 198 -9.81 -12.59 12.84
C GLU A 198 -9.41 -11.70 14.03
N ASP A 199 -9.30 -12.28 15.23
CA ASP A 199 -8.88 -11.52 16.42
C ASP A 199 -7.43 -11.05 16.30
N TYR A 200 -6.57 -11.92 15.75
CA TYR A 200 -5.21 -11.56 15.40
C TYR A 200 -5.19 -10.40 14.42
N LEU A 201 -5.90 -10.50 13.30
CA LEU A 201 -5.88 -9.46 12.27
C LEU A 201 -6.39 -8.12 12.80
N ARG A 202 -7.43 -8.14 13.63
CA ARG A 202 -7.97 -6.92 14.28
C ARG A 202 -6.90 -6.21 15.11
N ASN A 203 -6.09 -6.95 15.87
CA ASN A 203 -4.98 -6.39 16.63
C ASN A 203 -3.80 -6.01 15.72
N GLY A 204 -3.47 -6.88 14.76
CA GLY A 204 -2.42 -6.74 13.76
C GLY A 204 -2.53 -5.44 12.96
N ILE A 205 -3.74 -5.01 12.62
CA ILE A 205 -3.98 -3.72 11.95
C ILE A 205 -3.43 -2.56 12.80
N VAL A 206 -3.64 -2.60 14.12
CA VAL A 206 -3.13 -1.57 15.03
C VAL A 206 -1.60 -1.69 15.16
N THR A 207 -1.08 -2.89 15.43
CA THR A 207 0.36 -3.15 15.64
C THR A 207 1.20 -3.06 14.38
N SER A 208 0.58 -2.94 13.19
CA SER A 208 1.28 -2.56 11.95
C SER A 208 1.87 -1.14 12.01
N GLY A 209 1.37 -0.29 12.92
CA GLY A 209 1.78 1.11 13.05
C GLY A 209 1.21 2.03 11.96
N ALA A 210 0.55 1.48 10.94
CA ALA A 210 -0.05 2.29 9.88
C ALA A 210 -1.07 3.31 10.41
N PRO A 211 -2.04 2.97 11.29
CA PRO A 211 -2.99 3.95 11.80
C PRO A 211 -2.33 5.13 12.51
N LEU A 212 -1.25 4.85 13.25
CA LEU A 212 -0.46 5.87 13.94
C LEU A 212 0.23 6.80 12.95
N VAL A 213 0.88 6.26 11.91
CA VAL A 213 1.52 7.06 10.85
C VAL A 213 0.49 7.94 10.12
N PHE A 214 -0.68 7.38 9.80
CA PHE A 214 -1.75 8.13 9.15
C PHE A 214 -2.30 9.25 10.01
N LEU A 215 -2.40 9.06 11.33
CA LEU A 215 -2.83 10.11 12.24
C LEU A 215 -1.83 11.27 12.28
N HIS A 216 -0.52 10.97 12.31
CA HIS A 216 0.50 12.02 12.20
C HIS A 216 0.39 12.77 10.86
N LEU A 217 0.25 12.04 9.76
CA LEU A 217 0.10 12.63 8.43
C LEU A 217 -1.16 13.50 8.33
N PHE A 218 -2.28 13.05 8.88
CA PHE A 218 -3.56 13.77 8.90
C PHE A 218 -3.38 15.17 9.50
N PHE A 219 -2.78 15.27 10.68
CA PHE A 219 -2.52 16.56 11.33
C PHE A 219 -1.42 17.38 10.66
N LEU A 220 -0.36 16.75 10.13
CA LEU A 220 0.68 17.45 9.37
C LEU A 220 0.12 18.13 8.10
N LEU A 221 -0.93 17.56 7.52
CA LEU A 221 -1.65 18.15 6.39
C LEU A 221 -2.71 19.19 6.79
N GLY A 222 -2.82 19.52 8.09
CA GLY A 222 -3.70 20.55 8.61
C GLY A 222 -5.15 20.14 8.81
N HIS A 223 -5.46 18.84 8.79
CA HIS A 223 -6.84 18.36 9.00
C HIS A 223 -7.18 18.29 10.49
N ASP A 224 -8.47 18.45 10.79
CA ASP A 224 -9.04 18.29 12.13
C ASP A 224 -10.29 17.39 12.09
N PHE A 225 -10.54 16.66 13.17
CA PHE A 225 -11.71 15.77 13.31
C PHE A 225 -13.02 16.56 13.55
N THR A 226 -12.97 17.88 13.64
CA THR A 226 -14.17 18.73 13.79
C THR A 226 -14.84 19.06 12.46
N GLU A 227 -14.18 18.82 11.32
CA GLU A 227 -14.61 19.22 9.98
C GLU A 227 -15.66 18.29 9.32
N GLY A 228 -16.10 17.25 10.04
CA GLY A 228 -16.95 16.19 9.50
C GLY A 228 -16.16 15.21 8.60
N ASN A 229 -16.73 14.03 8.33
CA ASN A 229 -16.12 12.88 7.61
C ASN A 229 -15.12 12.01 8.39
N ASN A 230 -15.13 12.07 9.72
CA ASN A 230 -14.26 11.24 10.57
C ASN A 230 -14.39 9.75 10.23
N ASP A 231 -15.61 9.25 10.04
CA ASP A 231 -15.85 7.85 9.70
C ASP A 231 -15.18 7.45 8.38
N ARG A 232 -15.21 8.32 7.38
CA ARG A 232 -14.57 8.11 6.07
C ARG A 232 -13.05 8.13 6.18
N ILE A 233 -12.49 9.08 6.94
CA ILE A 233 -11.04 9.15 7.22
C ILE A 233 -10.60 7.85 7.91
N LEU A 234 -11.30 7.45 8.97
CA LEU A 234 -11.00 6.23 9.72
C LEU A 234 -11.11 4.97 8.85
N ARG A 235 -12.08 4.91 7.92
CA ARG A 235 -12.19 3.83 6.94
C ARG A 235 -11.01 3.78 5.98
N ILE A 236 -10.59 4.91 5.42
CA ILE A 236 -9.40 4.98 4.54
C ILE A 236 -8.14 4.49 5.26
N ILE A 237 -7.95 4.95 6.50
CA ILE A 237 -6.83 4.53 7.35
C ILE A 237 -6.90 3.03 7.62
N SER A 238 -8.08 2.52 7.99
CA SER A 238 -8.32 1.11 8.28
C SER A 238 -8.03 0.22 7.07
N CYS A 239 -8.59 0.53 5.89
CA CYS A 239 -8.33 -0.23 4.65
C CYS A 239 -6.84 -0.25 4.34
N THR A 240 -6.17 0.90 4.45
CA THR A 240 -4.75 1.01 4.15
C THR A 240 -3.88 0.21 5.13
N ALA A 241 -4.20 0.26 6.42
CA ALA A 241 -3.52 -0.50 7.47
C ALA A 241 -3.76 -2.00 7.34
N LYS A 242 -4.97 -2.43 6.97
CA LYS A 242 -5.29 -3.84 6.73
C LYS A 242 -4.60 -4.37 5.47
N ILE A 243 -4.50 -3.59 4.40
CA ILE A 243 -3.67 -3.93 3.24
C ILE A 243 -2.21 -4.13 3.68
N MET A 244 -1.66 -3.22 4.49
CA MET A 244 -0.30 -3.36 5.01
C MET A 244 -0.10 -4.65 5.80
N ARG A 245 -0.93 -4.88 6.83
CA ARG A 245 -0.85 -6.06 7.70
C ARG A 245 -0.98 -7.36 6.89
N LEU A 246 -1.91 -7.44 5.96
CA LEU A 246 -2.08 -8.65 5.15
C LEU A 246 -0.89 -8.93 4.22
N TRP A 247 -0.21 -7.89 3.71
CA TRP A 247 1.01 -8.09 2.92
C TRP A 247 2.22 -8.43 3.79
N ASP A 248 2.34 -7.81 4.96
CA ASP A 248 3.35 -8.11 5.99
C ASP A 248 3.28 -9.60 6.35
N ASP A 249 2.10 -10.06 6.77
CA ASP A 249 1.85 -11.45 7.19
C ASP A 249 1.87 -12.48 6.04
N MET A 250 1.72 -12.03 4.80
CA MET A 250 1.85 -12.86 3.60
C MET A 250 3.31 -12.94 3.12
N GLY A 251 4.14 -12.01 3.57
CA GLY A 251 5.57 -11.99 3.35
C GLY A 251 6.24 -13.27 3.86
N SER A 252 7.40 -13.58 3.29
CA SER A 252 8.15 -14.80 3.57
C SER A 252 9.48 -14.50 4.26
N ALA A 253 9.54 -13.42 5.03
CA ALA A 253 10.76 -12.97 5.69
C ALA A 253 11.29 -14.06 6.63
N LYS A 254 12.41 -14.71 6.26
CA LYS A 254 12.99 -15.87 6.95
C LYS A 254 13.70 -15.47 8.25
N ASP A 255 13.93 -14.18 8.48
CA ASP A 255 14.43 -13.62 9.73
C ASP A 255 13.33 -13.48 10.79
N GLU A 256 12.06 -13.63 10.41
CA GLU A 256 11.00 -14.02 11.31
C GLU A 256 11.21 -15.50 11.67
N SER A 257 12.25 -15.79 12.46
CA SER A 257 12.34 -17.05 13.17
C SER A 257 11.23 -17.08 14.23
N GLN A 258 9.98 -17.23 13.75
CA GLN A 258 8.77 -17.28 14.56
C GLN A 258 8.80 -18.57 15.37
N ALA A 259 9.52 -18.51 16.50
CA ALA A 259 9.74 -19.63 17.39
C ALA A 259 8.54 -19.73 18.35
N GLY A 260 7.32 -19.89 17.82
CA GLY A 260 6.14 -20.12 18.66
C GLY A 260 4.83 -19.51 18.13
N LEU A 261 4.08 -18.93 19.07
CA LEU A 261 2.71 -18.39 18.90
C LEU A 261 2.67 -16.92 18.51
N ASP A 262 3.79 -16.38 18.02
CA ASP A 262 3.88 -15.08 17.36
C ASP A 262 3.26 -15.08 15.94
N GLY A 263 2.68 -16.23 15.55
CA GLY A 263 2.13 -16.58 14.26
C GLY A 263 1.40 -15.47 13.50
N SER A 264 1.56 -15.50 12.18
CA SER A 264 0.93 -14.59 11.23
C SER A 264 -0.55 -14.89 10.98
N CYS A 265 -1.30 -13.92 10.44
CA CYS A 265 -2.69 -14.13 10.00
C CYS A 265 -2.79 -15.33 9.03
N LYS A 266 -1.78 -15.54 8.17
CA LYS A 266 -1.69 -16.66 7.23
C LYS A 266 -1.68 -18.01 7.94
N GLU A 267 -0.82 -18.14 8.95
CA GLU A 267 -0.65 -19.39 9.70
C GLU A 267 -1.88 -19.72 10.55
N LEU A 268 -2.44 -18.71 11.22
CA LEU A 268 -3.66 -18.87 12.01
C LEU A 268 -4.83 -19.28 11.12
N TYR A 269 -5.00 -18.63 9.97
CA TYR A 269 -6.04 -19.01 9.01
C TYR A 269 -5.84 -20.43 8.46
N HIS A 270 -4.60 -20.82 8.15
CA HIS A 270 -4.31 -22.18 7.68
C HIS A 270 -4.62 -23.23 8.75
N ARG A 271 -4.32 -22.95 10.03
CA ARG A 271 -4.66 -23.83 11.16
C ARG A 271 -6.17 -24.00 11.32
N GLU A 272 -6.92 -22.92 11.16
CA GLU A 272 -8.39 -22.94 11.21
C GLU A 272 -9.01 -23.60 9.96
N ASN A 273 -8.32 -23.53 8.82
CA ASN A 273 -8.78 -24.02 7.52
C ASN A 273 -7.73 -24.90 6.83
N PRO A 274 -7.44 -26.12 7.32
CA PRO A 274 -6.32 -26.95 6.82
C PRO A 274 -6.41 -27.35 5.35
N HIS A 275 -7.63 -27.39 4.80
CA HIS A 275 -7.89 -27.69 3.38
C HIS A 275 -8.03 -26.43 2.51
N GLY A 276 -7.92 -25.24 3.12
CA GLY A 276 -8.03 -23.97 2.44
C GLY A 276 -6.69 -23.48 1.90
N ASP A 277 -6.76 -22.66 0.86
CA ASP A 277 -5.63 -21.92 0.34
C ASP A 277 -5.54 -20.57 1.07
N ALA A 278 -4.66 -20.49 2.07
CA ALA A 278 -4.48 -19.31 2.93
C ALA A 278 -4.00 -18.09 2.12
N GLU A 279 -3.08 -18.30 1.18
CA GLU A 279 -2.56 -17.22 0.34
C GLU A 279 -3.65 -16.64 -0.56
N LYS A 280 -4.42 -17.50 -1.23
CA LYS A 280 -5.56 -17.08 -2.03
C LYS A 280 -6.63 -16.37 -1.20
N HIS A 281 -6.86 -16.81 0.04
CA HIS A 281 -7.77 -16.14 0.97
C HIS A 281 -7.30 -14.72 1.28
N MET A 282 -6.04 -14.55 1.68
CA MET A 282 -5.46 -13.24 2.00
C MET A 282 -5.45 -12.30 0.78
N LEU A 283 -5.11 -12.81 -0.41
CA LEU A 283 -5.18 -12.02 -1.65
C LEU A 283 -6.61 -11.54 -1.95
N LYS A 284 -7.63 -12.36 -1.63
CA LYS A 284 -9.04 -11.97 -1.76
C LYS A 284 -9.40 -10.87 -0.75
N MET A 285 -8.91 -10.95 0.48
CA MET A 285 -9.10 -9.91 1.49
C MET A 285 -8.45 -8.59 1.05
N ILE A 286 -7.19 -8.62 0.59
CA ILE A 286 -6.48 -7.46 0.04
C ILE A 286 -7.29 -6.84 -1.12
N ALA A 287 -7.80 -7.66 -2.04
CA ALA A 287 -8.60 -7.17 -3.15
C ALA A 287 -9.91 -6.49 -2.69
N SER A 288 -10.55 -7.02 -1.64
CA SER A 288 -11.73 -6.42 -1.02
C SER A 288 -11.39 -5.06 -0.39
N GLU A 289 -10.30 -4.97 0.37
CA GLU A 289 -9.87 -3.71 1.00
C GLU A 289 -9.48 -2.64 -0.03
N TRP A 290 -8.92 -3.04 -1.19
CA TRP A 290 -8.71 -2.12 -2.30
C TRP A 290 -10.03 -1.58 -2.88
N GLN A 291 -11.08 -2.40 -2.97
CA GLN A 291 -12.39 -1.96 -3.43
C GLN A 291 -13.02 -0.95 -2.47
N ASP A 292 -12.92 -1.22 -1.17
CA ASP A 292 -13.42 -0.32 -0.14
C ASP A 292 -12.60 0.98 -0.10
N LEU A 293 -11.27 0.90 -0.17
CA LEU A 293 -10.41 2.08 -0.29
C LEU A 293 -10.76 2.93 -1.51
N ASN A 294 -10.98 2.30 -2.67
CA ASN A 294 -11.41 3.00 -3.88
C ASN A 294 -12.76 3.69 -3.67
N ARG A 295 -13.73 3.00 -3.06
CA ARG A 295 -15.03 3.57 -2.73
C ARG A 295 -14.84 4.80 -1.85
N GLU A 296 -14.11 4.68 -0.76
CA GLU A 296 -13.88 5.81 0.14
C GLU A 296 -13.05 6.94 -0.49
N CYS A 297 -12.22 6.67 -1.49
CA CYS A 297 -11.43 7.71 -2.18
C CYS A 297 -12.18 8.40 -3.31
N PHE A 298 -13.10 7.71 -3.99
CA PHE A 298 -13.69 8.19 -5.25
C PHE A 298 -15.22 8.31 -5.23
N SER A 299 -15.92 7.81 -4.21
CA SER A 299 -17.37 8.00 -4.09
C SER A 299 -17.72 9.40 -3.56
N GLY A 300 -18.60 10.10 -4.29
CA GLY A 300 -19.19 11.39 -3.91
C GLY A 300 -18.58 12.62 -4.61
N THR A 301 -19.45 13.44 -5.22
CA THR A 301 -19.11 14.74 -5.83
C THR A 301 -18.95 15.87 -4.81
N ASN A 302 -19.28 15.64 -3.53
CA ASN A 302 -19.29 16.64 -2.46
C ASN A 302 -18.28 16.30 -1.34
N SER A 303 -17.12 15.72 -1.69
CA SER A 303 -16.09 15.37 -0.71
C SER A 303 -15.33 16.62 -0.24
N THR A 304 -15.37 16.92 1.05
CA THR A 304 -14.44 17.87 1.70
C THR A 304 -13.10 17.22 2.05
N LEU A 305 -12.92 15.93 1.77
CA LEU A 305 -11.67 15.21 2.03
C LEU A 305 -10.54 15.70 1.13
N SER A 306 -9.39 16.03 1.70
CA SER A 306 -8.26 16.55 0.94
C SER A 306 -7.71 15.56 -0.08
N HIS A 307 -7.55 16.03 -1.32
CA HIS A 307 -6.88 15.30 -2.38
C HIS A 307 -5.46 14.85 -1.99
N THR A 308 -4.75 15.63 -1.15
CA THR A 308 -3.41 15.28 -0.70
C THR A 308 -3.43 14.08 0.24
N PHE A 309 -4.40 14.04 1.17
CA PHE A 309 -4.58 12.90 2.08
C PHE A 309 -4.95 11.64 1.31
N ILE A 310 -5.96 11.71 0.42
CA ILE A 310 -6.35 10.60 -0.48
C ILE A 310 -5.14 10.06 -1.24
N ARG A 311 -4.36 10.95 -1.86
CA ARG A 311 -3.19 10.56 -2.66
C ARG A 311 -2.13 9.88 -1.79
N ALA A 312 -1.90 10.37 -0.57
CA ALA A 312 -0.97 9.77 0.36
C ALA A 312 -1.43 8.37 0.80
N SER A 313 -2.72 8.19 1.11
CA SER A 313 -3.30 6.88 1.46
C SER A 313 -3.14 5.86 0.34
N LEU A 314 -3.50 6.24 -0.89
CA LEU A 314 -3.33 5.37 -2.06
C LEU A 314 -1.85 5.03 -2.31
N ASN A 315 -0.94 5.99 -2.15
CA ASN A 315 0.50 5.77 -2.34
C ASN A 315 1.11 4.88 -1.25
N PHE A 316 0.63 4.98 -0.01
CA PHE A 316 1.02 4.07 1.06
C PHE A 316 0.60 2.64 0.72
N ALA A 317 -0.68 2.42 0.38
CA ALA A 317 -1.18 1.09 0.00
C ALA A 317 -0.43 0.49 -1.20
N ARG A 318 0.00 1.33 -2.15
CA ARG A 318 0.87 0.93 -3.28
C ARG A 318 2.29 0.57 -2.86
N MET A 319 2.85 1.25 -1.86
CA MET A 319 4.21 1.01 -1.36
C MET A 319 4.32 -0.31 -0.60
N VAL A 320 3.27 -0.70 0.12
CA VAL A 320 3.22 -1.94 0.90
C VAL A 320 3.69 -3.13 0.07
N ARG A 321 3.12 -3.34 -1.12
CA ARG A 321 3.53 -4.47 -1.96
C ARG A 321 5.01 -4.43 -2.36
N VAL A 322 5.57 -3.23 -2.56
CA VAL A 322 7.00 -3.07 -2.86
C VAL A 322 7.87 -3.44 -1.66
N MET A 323 7.41 -3.15 -0.45
CA MET A 323 8.14 -3.44 0.80
C MET A 323 8.11 -4.92 1.18
N TYR A 324 7.06 -5.66 0.80
CA TYR A 324 6.82 -7.02 1.27
C TYR A 324 6.87 -8.12 0.19
N SER A 325 7.33 -7.78 -1.02
CA SER A 325 7.51 -8.76 -2.12
C SER A 325 8.93 -9.35 -2.11
N TYR A 326 9.19 -10.29 -1.19
CA TYR A 326 10.46 -11.01 -1.11
C TYR A 326 10.64 -12.03 -2.23
N ASP A 327 11.88 -12.23 -2.69
CA ASP A 327 12.24 -13.36 -3.55
C ASP A 327 12.65 -14.60 -2.72
N ASP A 328 12.88 -15.73 -3.39
CA ASP A 328 13.29 -16.99 -2.75
C ASP A 328 14.61 -16.86 -1.94
N GLU A 329 15.45 -15.89 -2.33
CA GLU A 329 16.72 -15.53 -1.72
C GLU A 329 16.58 -14.49 -0.58
N GLN A 330 15.35 -14.13 -0.18
CA GLN A 330 15.07 -13.15 0.88
C GLN A 330 15.51 -11.73 0.58
N ARG A 331 15.65 -11.39 -0.70
CA ARG A 331 15.86 -10.02 -1.13
C ARG A 331 14.53 -9.37 -1.46
N LEU A 332 14.55 -8.04 -1.49
CA LEU A 332 13.44 -7.23 -1.95
C LEU A 332 13.82 -6.62 -3.30
N PRO A 333 13.90 -7.40 -4.40
CA PRO A 333 14.42 -6.90 -5.68
C PRO A 333 13.64 -5.70 -6.21
N ILE A 334 12.33 -5.64 -5.95
CA ILE A 334 11.49 -4.50 -6.33
C ILE A 334 11.85 -3.26 -5.51
N LEU A 335 12.05 -3.40 -4.19
CA LEU A 335 12.48 -2.30 -3.33
C LEU A 335 13.91 -1.87 -3.64
N GLU A 336 14.82 -2.79 -3.92
CA GLU A 336 16.18 -2.49 -4.36
C GLU A 336 16.18 -1.72 -5.67
N ASP A 337 15.44 -2.19 -6.67
CA ASP A 337 15.28 -1.49 -7.94
C ASP A 337 14.69 -0.10 -7.73
N TYR A 338 13.70 0.03 -6.84
CA TYR A 338 13.09 1.30 -6.49
C TYR A 338 14.06 2.25 -5.76
N THR A 339 14.82 1.73 -4.80
CA THR A 339 15.82 2.47 -4.03
C THR A 339 16.97 2.93 -4.92
N ARG A 340 17.49 2.02 -5.77
CA ARG A 340 18.46 2.36 -6.81
C ARG A 340 17.91 3.39 -7.77
N MET A 341 16.64 3.33 -8.14
CA MET A 341 16.03 4.33 -9.01
C MET A 341 15.92 5.71 -8.35
N LEU A 342 15.51 5.76 -7.08
CA LEU A 342 15.20 7.02 -6.41
C LEU A 342 16.41 7.67 -5.75
N LEU A 343 17.38 6.90 -5.30
CA LEU A 343 18.44 7.39 -4.43
C LEU A 343 19.84 7.32 -5.06
N PHE A 344 20.05 6.45 -6.05
CA PHE A 344 21.36 6.20 -6.68
C PHE A 344 21.31 6.42 -8.18
#